data_AF-A0A1K1QF62-F1
#
_entry.id   AF-A0A1K1QF62-F1
#
_cell.length_a   1.000
_cell.length_b   1.000
_cell.length_c   1.000
_cell.angle_alpha   90.00
_cell.angle_beta   90.00
_cell.angle_gamma   90.00
#
_symmetry.space_group_name_H-M   'P 1'
#
loop_
_entity.id
_entity.type
_entity.pdbx_description
1 polymer ?
#
loop_
_entity_poly.entity_id
_entity_poly.type
_entity_poly.pdbx_seq_one_letter_code
_entity_poly.pdbx_strand_id
1 'polypeptide(L)'
;MNNLPLLGGAVNGPSFLPVDEVAKCLTYREIVRLSWAHRRVKGMTQRTLAELIGCYPSHVSDYLQSDDKPARRDLPAQRLGEWASAVGNWGVQQWLNRQANLTIMEEVIAQRAA
;
A
#
# COMPACT_ATOMS: atom_id res chain seq x y z
N MET A 1 -1.56 15.41 14.03
CA MET A 1 -2.26 15.14 15.30
C MET A 1 -3.53 15.96 15.29
N ASN A 2 -4.70 15.31 15.29
CA ASN A 2 -5.99 15.88 15.69
C ASN A 2 -6.92 14.70 15.97
N ASN A 3 -6.91 14.21 17.21
CA ASN A 3 -7.81 13.17 17.68
C ASN A 3 -9.12 13.85 18.10
N LEU A 4 -10.17 13.75 17.28
CA LEU A 4 -11.52 14.01 17.77
C LEU A 4 -11.93 12.89 18.73
N PRO A 5 -12.45 13.21 19.93
CA PRO A 5 -12.95 12.22 20.86
C PRO A 5 -14.33 11.77 20.38
N LEU A 6 -14.40 10.65 19.67
CA LEU A 6 -15.65 9.93 19.44
C LEU A 6 -15.96 9.09 20.68
N LEU A 7 -17.20 9.17 21.18
CA LEU A 7 -17.76 8.24 22.17
C LEU A 7 -17.49 6.80 21.69
N GLY A 8 -16.52 6.10 22.28
CA GLY A 8 -16.23 4.70 21.97
C GLY A 8 -14.77 4.31 21.69
N GLY A 9 -13.81 5.25 21.74
CA GLY A 9 -12.37 4.94 21.66
C GLY A 9 -11.65 5.61 20.50
N ALA A 10 -10.32 5.62 20.56
CA ALA A 10 -9.47 6.23 19.53
C ALA A 10 -9.70 5.56 18.16
N VAL A 11 -9.92 6.37 17.13
CA VAL A 11 -9.84 5.88 15.73
C VAL A 11 -8.41 5.44 15.47
N ASN A 12 -8.16 4.14 15.52
CA ASN A 12 -6.84 3.59 15.21
C ASN A 12 -6.57 3.83 13.72
N GLY A 13 -5.67 4.76 13.40
CA GLY A 13 -5.17 4.97 12.04
C GLY A 13 -4.50 3.70 11.47
N PRO A 14 -4.10 3.70 10.19
CA PRO A 14 -3.45 2.54 9.59
C PRO A 14 -2.14 2.21 10.35
N SER A 15 -1.87 0.91 10.52
CA SER A 15 -0.65 0.43 11.19
C SER A 15 0.47 0.13 10.19
N PHE A 16 1.71 0.07 10.66
CA PHE A 16 2.83 -0.40 9.83
C PHE A 16 2.86 -1.94 9.78
N LEU A 17 3.31 -2.48 8.64
CA LEU A 17 3.63 -3.90 8.47
C LEU A 17 5.04 -4.21 8.99
N PRO A 18 5.35 -5.48 9.32
CA PRO A 18 6.69 -5.92 9.66
C PRO A 18 7.70 -5.56 8.57
N VAL A 19 8.83 -4.97 8.97
CA VAL A 19 9.82 -4.42 8.03
C VAL A 19 10.46 -5.53 7.18
N ASP A 20 10.65 -6.72 7.75
CA ASP A 20 11.24 -7.86 7.07
C ASP A 20 10.31 -8.45 6.00
N GLU A 21 8.99 -8.38 6.18
CA GLU A 21 8.03 -8.78 5.15
C GLU A 21 7.99 -7.77 4.01
N VAL A 22 7.94 -6.48 4.33
CA VAL A 22 8.00 -5.40 3.32
C VAL A 22 9.31 -5.46 2.52
N ALA A 23 10.43 -5.82 3.17
CA ALA A 23 11.73 -5.96 2.54
C ALA A 23 11.79 -7.08 1.49
N LYS A 24 10.95 -8.11 1.62
CA LYS A 24 10.91 -9.27 0.71
C LYS A 24 10.14 -8.95 -0.58
N CYS A 25 9.31 -7.92 -0.61
CA CYS A 25 8.62 -7.49 -1.81
C CYS A 25 9.60 -6.82 -2.79
N LEU A 26 9.75 -7.42 -3.97
CA LEU A 26 10.58 -6.95 -5.07
C LEU A 26 9.80 -6.03 -6.02
N THR A 27 8.48 -6.23 -6.13
CA THR A 27 7.64 -5.45 -7.04
C THR A 27 6.55 -4.67 -6.31
N TYR A 28 6.04 -3.63 -6.99
CA TYR A 28 4.91 -2.84 -6.49
C TYR A 28 3.65 -3.72 -6.28
N ARG A 29 3.40 -4.68 -7.17
CA ARG A 29 2.26 -5.61 -7.07
C ARG A 29 2.37 -6.52 -5.86
N GLU A 30 3.57 -7.01 -5.56
CA GLU A 30 3.80 -7.85 -4.39
C GLU A 30 3.48 -7.12 -3.09
N ILE A 31 3.92 -5.86 -2.93
CA ILE A 31 3.58 -5.10 -1.72
C ILE A 31 2.09 -4.76 -1.64
N VAL A 32 1.42 -4.50 -2.77
CA VAL A 32 -0.04 -4.30 -2.81
C VAL A 32 -0.76 -5.58 -2.34
N ARG A 33 -0.35 -6.75 -2.84
CA ARG A 33 -0.90 -8.05 -2.40
C ARG A 33 -0.62 -8.33 -0.92
N LEU A 34 0.60 -8.06 -0.45
CA LEU A 34 0.96 -8.22 0.96
C LEU A 34 0.11 -7.30 1.86
N SER A 35 -0.01 -6.03 1.49
CA SER A 35 -0.86 -5.05 2.19
C SER A 35 -2.32 -5.51 2.28
N TRP A 36 -2.86 -6.11 1.22
CA TRP A 36 -4.20 -6.71 1.22
C TRP A 36 -4.32 -7.96 2.10
N ALA A 37 -3.32 -8.84 2.09
CA ALA A 37 -3.30 -10.02 2.96
C ALA A 37 -3.30 -9.62 4.46
N HIS A 38 -2.62 -8.52 4.78
CA HIS A 38 -2.54 -7.93 6.12
C HIS A 38 -3.68 -6.94 6.42
N ARG A 39 -4.73 -6.90 5.59
CA ARG A 39 -5.88 -6.03 5.87
C ARG A 39 -6.45 -6.28 7.27
N ARG A 40 -6.88 -5.21 7.94
CA ARG A 40 -7.48 -5.24 9.27
C ARG A 40 -8.80 -5.99 9.27
N VAL A 41 -9.66 -5.72 8.29
CA VAL A 41 -10.97 -6.36 8.14
C VAL A 41 -10.84 -7.61 7.28
N LYS A 42 -10.65 -8.78 7.90
CA LYS A 42 -10.41 -10.04 7.18
C LYS A 42 -11.58 -10.46 6.27
N GLY A 43 -12.81 -10.13 6.62
CA GLY A 43 -13.99 -10.39 5.80
C GLY A 43 -14.26 -9.38 4.66
N MET A 44 -13.43 -8.34 4.49
CA MET A 44 -13.64 -7.34 3.45
C MET A 44 -13.49 -7.97 2.06
N THR A 45 -14.49 -7.74 1.20
CA THR A 45 -14.50 -8.23 -0.19
C THR A 45 -13.75 -7.25 -1.10
N GLN A 46 -13.30 -7.72 -2.27
CA GLN A 46 -12.69 -6.84 -3.29
C GLN A 46 -13.68 -5.79 -3.82
N ARG A 47 -14.97 -6.10 -3.87
CA ARG A 47 -16.03 -5.14 -4.21
C ARG A 47 -16.10 -4.00 -3.20
N THR A 48 -16.14 -4.34 -1.92
CA THR A 48 -16.12 -3.36 -0.82
C THR A 48 -14.84 -2.53 -0.87
N LEU A 49 -13.68 -3.15 -1.12
CA LEU A 49 -12.44 -2.40 -1.29
C LEU A 49 -12.55 -1.38 -2.44
N ALA A 50 -13.09 -1.80 -3.59
CA ALA A 50 -13.26 -0.96 -4.76
C ALA A 50 -14.14 0.28 -4.44
N GLU A 51 -15.24 0.08 -3.71
CA GLU A 51 -16.10 1.17 -3.24
C GLU A 51 -15.33 2.13 -2.31
N LEU A 52 -14.60 1.59 -1.33
CA LEU A 52 -13.85 2.39 -0.34
C LEU A 52 -12.73 3.22 -0.96
N ILE A 53 -12.07 2.71 -1.99
CA ILE A 53 -10.96 3.40 -2.67
C ILE A 53 -11.40 4.15 -3.93
N GLY A 54 -12.70 4.19 -4.23
CA GLY A 54 -13.24 4.86 -5.41
C GLY A 54 -12.69 4.31 -6.75
N CYS A 55 -12.60 2.98 -6.87
CA CYS A 55 -12.14 2.28 -8.07
C CYS A 55 -13.21 1.31 -8.61
N TYR A 56 -13.06 0.89 -9.86
CA TYR A 56 -13.90 -0.17 -10.42
C TYR A 56 -13.51 -1.54 -9.83
N PRO A 57 -14.49 -2.42 -9.51
CA PRO A 57 -14.19 -3.76 -9.00
C PRO A 57 -13.27 -4.58 -9.91
N SER A 58 -13.42 -4.47 -11.23
CA SER A 58 -12.55 -5.13 -12.22
C SER A 58 -11.09 -4.70 -12.11
N HIS A 59 -10.83 -3.42 -11.80
CA HIS A 59 -9.48 -2.92 -11.62
C HIS A 59 -8.86 -3.44 -10.33
N VAL A 60 -9.64 -3.49 -9.24
CA VAL A 60 -9.17 -4.07 -7.97
C VAL A 60 -8.76 -5.53 -8.13
N SER A 61 -9.52 -6.30 -8.89
CA SER A 61 -9.14 -7.68 -9.24
C SER A 61 -7.81 -7.75 -9.97
N ASP A 62 -7.51 -6.81 -10.88
CA ASP A 62 -6.22 -6.73 -11.57
C ASP A 62 -5.08 -6.38 -10.61
N TYR A 63 -5.30 -5.44 -9.67
CA TYR A 63 -4.29 -5.02 -8.68
C TYR A 63 -3.88 -6.18 -7.76
N LEU A 64 -4.84 -7.04 -7.42
CA LEU A 64 -4.69 -8.15 -6.48
C LEU A 64 -4.40 -9.50 -7.14
N GLN A 65 -4.25 -9.51 -8.46
CA GLN A 65 -4.01 -10.74 -9.18
C GLN A 65 -2.67 -11.37 -8.77
N SER A 66 -2.65 -12.70 -8.70
CA SER A 66 -1.45 -13.47 -8.34
C SER A 66 -0.39 -13.49 -9.44
N ASP A 67 -0.80 -13.30 -10.71
CA ASP A 67 0.11 -13.16 -11.85
C ASP A 67 0.50 -11.69 -12.09
N ASP A 68 1.77 -11.46 -12.41
CA ASP A 68 2.30 -10.12 -12.73
C ASP A 68 2.33 -9.89 -14.26
N LYS A 69 1.26 -10.28 -14.96
CA LYS A 69 1.18 -10.12 -16.42
C LYS A 69 1.16 -8.63 -16.80
N PRO A 70 1.81 -8.22 -17.91
CA PRO A 70 1.89 -6.81 -18.31
C PRO A 70 0.54 -6.10 -18.54
N ALA A 71 -0.52 -6.86 -18.87
CA ALA A 71 -1.85 -6.30 -19.10
C ALA A 71 -2.61 -5.97 -17.79
N ARG A 72 -2.10 -6.40 -16.63
CA ARG A 72 -2.71 -6.09 -15.34
C ARG A 72 -2.53 -4.62 -15.02
N ARG A 73 -3.53 -3.99 -14.42
CA ARG A 73 -3.41 -2.62 -13.92
C ARG A 73 -2.70 -2.59 -12.57
N ASP A 74 -1.97 -1.53 -12.29
CA ASP A 74 -1.39 -1.26 -10.98
C ASP A 74 -2.34 -0.39 -10.14
N LEU A 75 -2.24 -0.51 -8.81
CA LEU A 75 -2.94 0.39 -7.89
C LEU A 75 -2.46 1.83 -8.15
N PRO A 76 -3.34 2.78 -8.54
CA PRO A 76 -2.94 4.15 -8.83
C PRO A 76 -2.43 4.88 -7.57
N ALA A 77 -1.35 5.66 -7.72
CA ALA A 77 -0.72 6.41 -6.63
C ALA A 77 -1.68 7.36 -5.91
N GLN A 78 -2.63 7.95 -6.65
CA GLN A 78 -3.65 8.86 -6.14
C GLN A 78 -4.64 8.19 -5.18
N ARG A 79 -4.66 6.84 -5.12
CA ARG A 79 -5.55 6.06 -4.25
C ARG A 79 -4.84 5.47 -3.04
N LEU A 80 -3.56 5.77 -2.82
CA LEU A 80 -2.80 5.15 -1.74
C LEU A 80 -3.28 5.55 -0.34
N GLY A 81 -3.81 6.77 -0.18
CA GLY A 81 -4.38 7.22 1.09
C GLY A 81 -5.66 6.46 1.44
N GLU A 82 -6.57 6.34 0.48
CA GLU A 82 -7.82 5.59 0.60
C GLU A 82 -7.54 4.09 0.76
N TRP A 83 -6.57 3.56 0.01
CA TRP A 83 -6.09 2.19 0.17
C TRP A 83 -5.65 1.92 1.60
N ALA A 84 -4.71 2.71 2.13
CA ALA A 84 -4.18 2.51 3.48
C ALA A 84 -5.27 2.63 4.55
N SER A 85 -6.22 3.54 4.35
CA SER A 85 -7.40 3.69 5.21
C SER A 85 -8.31 2.46 5.16
N ALA A 86 -8.58 1.93 3.97
CA ALA A 86 -9.47 0.78 3.75
C ALA A 86 -8.85 -0.55 4.24
N VAL A 87 -7.60 -0.82 3.88
CA VAL A 87 -6.91 -2.05 4.33
C VAL A 87 -6.41 -1.93 5.76
N GLY A 88 -6.24 -0.70 6.27
CA GLY A 88 -5.83 -0.44 7.65
C GLY A 88 -4.34 -0.60 7.91
N ASN A 89 -3.49 -0.55 6.87
CA ASN A 89 -2.03 -0.56 6.99
C ASN A 89 -1.33 0.31 5.94
N TRP A 90 -0.10 0.75 6.25
CA TRP A 90 0.76 1.60 5.41
C TRP A 90 1.74 0.83 4.52
N GLY A 91 1.49 -0.47 4.26
CA GLY A 91 2.48 -1.35 3.60
C GLY A 91 3.02 -0.82 2.28
N VAL A 92 2.14 -0.32 1.40
CA VAL A 92 2.55 0.21 0.09
C VAL A 92 3.43 1.46 0.23
N GLN A 93 3.07 2.38 1.13
CA GLN A 93 3.86 3.57 1.43
C GLN A 93 5.21 3.23 2.07
N GLN A 94 5.25 2.25 2.99
CA GLN A 94 6.51 1.79 3.58
C GLN A 94 7.50 1.34 2.51
N TRP A 95 7.00 0.56 1.54
CA TRP A 95 7.83 0.05 0.44
C TRP A 95 8.28 1.19 -0.49
N LEU A 96 7.37 2.08 -0.91
CA LEU A 96 7.71 3.21 -1.76
C LEU A 96 8.76 4.13 -1.13
N ASN A 97 8.61 4.45 0.16
CA ASN A 97 9.57 5.27 0.89
C ASN A 97 10.95 4.60 0.99
N ARG A 98 10.97 3.26 1.15
CA ARG A 98 12.22 2.50 1.13
C ARG A 98 12.92 2.57 -0.22
N GLN A 99 12.18 2.35 -1.32
CA GLN A 99 12.73 2.43 -2.67
C GLN A 99 13.26 3.84 -2.98
N ALA A 100 12.48 4.88 -2.65
CA ALA A 100 12.88 6.27 -2.86
C ALA A 100 14.17 6.62 -2.11
N ASN A 101 14.31 6.20 -0.85
CA ASN A 101 15.52 6.46 -0.07
C ASN A 101 16.77 5.80 -0.68
N LEU A 102 16.64 4.59 -1.24
CA LEU A 102 17.74 3.92 -1.94
C LEU A 102 18.15 4.70 -3.19
N THR A 103 17.17 5.07 -4.03
CA THR A 103 17.41 5.82 -5.26
C THR A 103 18.07 7.18 -4.99
N ILE A 104 17.63 7.91 -3.95
CA ILE A 104 18.25 9.19 -3.56
C ILE A 104 19.72 9.01 -3.14
N MET A 105 20.04 7.94 -2.41
CA MET A 105 21.41 7.66 -1.98
C MET A 105 22.33 7.36 -3.17
N GLU A 106 21.85 6.58 -4.13
CA GLU A 106 22.58 6.26 -5.37
C GLU A 106 22.91 7.52 -6.16
N GLU A 107 21.96 8.45 -6.29
CA GLU A 107 22.16 9.72 -6.96
C GLU A 107 23.24 10.57 -6.26
N VAL A 108 23.20 10.68 -4.93
CA VAL A 108 24.20 11.43 -4.14
C VAL A 108 25.61 10.84 -4.31
N ILE A 109 25.74 9.51 -4.35
CA ILE A 109 27.04 8.85 -4.58
C ILE A 109 27.55 9.17 -5.98
N ALA A 110 26.69 9.08 -7.00
CA ALA A 110 27.06 9.39 -8.38
C ALA A 110 27.52 10.85 -8.54
N GLN A 111 26.83 11.80 -7.91
CA GLN A 111 27.20 13.23 -7.94
C GLN A 111 28.55 13.51 -7.27
N ARG A 112 28.91 12.77 -6.21
CA ARG A 112 30.20 12.94 -5.50
C ARG A 112 31.39 12.32 -6.24
N ALA A 113 31.14 11.36 -7.12
CA ALA A 113 32.18 10.66 -7.88
C ALA A 113 32.50 11.33 -9.24
N ALA A 114 31.69 12.30 -9.66
CA ALA A 114 31.88 13.13 -10.86
C ALA A 114 32.75 14.36 -10.56
#